data_AF-A0AAD5D1M3-F1
#
_entry.id   AF-A0AAD5D1M3-F1
#
_cell.length_a   1.000
_cell.length_b   1.000
_cell.length_c   1.000
_cell.angle_alpha   90.00
_cell.angle_beta   90.00
_cell.angle_gamma   90.00
#
_symmetry.space_group_name_H-M   'P 1'
#
loop_
_entity.id
_entity.type
_entity.pdbx_description
1 polymer ?
#
loop_
_entity_poly.entity_id
_entity_poly.type
_entity_poly.pdbx_seq_one_letter_code
_entity_poly.pdbx_strand_id
1 'polypeptide(L)'
;MYYDDKYNTHSLSPEVISNMRVLMTEDSNNAVSSSFLLDDDSSIPFSVDDLSKSMDQINIADIEPPPLVRDNSGFSFLLSRAES
;
A
#
# COMPACT_ATOMS: atom_id res chain seq x y z
N MET A 1 -21.07 0.36 -16.00
CA MET A 1 -21.68 1.68 -16.31
C MET A 1 -23.13 1.62 -15.87
N TYR A 2 -23.62 2.61 -15.11
CA TYR A 2 -24.93 2.56 -14.46
C TYR A 2 -26.04 2.09 -15.40
N TYR A 3 -26.60 0.93 -15.08
CA TYR A 3 -27.60 0.23 -15.87
C TYR A 3 -28.66 -0.28 -14.91
N ASP A 4 -29.92 -0.01 -15.23
CA ASP A 4 -31.08 -0.47 -14.48
C ASP A 4 -31.47 -1.85 -15.00
N ASP A 5 -31.23 -2.90 -14.22
CA ASP A 5 -31.58 -4.28 -14.56
C ASP A 5 -33.08 -4.56 -14.43
N LYS A 6 -33.80 -3.77 -13.63
CA LYS A 6 -35.24 -3.91 -13.42
C LYS A 6 -36.05 -3.35 -14.57
N TYR A 7 -35.60 -2.25 -15.18
CA TYR A 7 -36.30 -1.61 -16.30
C TYR A 7 -35.53 -1.67 -17.62
N ASN A 8 -34.34 -2.27 -17.64
CA ASN A 8 -33.49 -2.43 -18.83
C ASN A 8 -33.13 -1.08 -19.50
N THR A 9 -32.93 -0.04 -18.69
CA THR A 9 -32.63 1.33 -19.14
C THR A 9 -31.30 1.83 -18.58
N HIS A 10 -30.73 2.85 -19.24
CA HIS A 10 -29.66 3.63 -18.63
C HIS A 10 -30.25 4.51 -17.52
N SER A 11 -29.83 4.27 -16.28
CA SER A 11 -30.40 4.95 -15.10
C SER A 11 -30.04 6.44 -15.00
N LEU A 12 -29.13 6.94 -15.84
CA LEU A 12 -28.63 8.31 -15.82
C LEU A 12 -28.99 9.04 -17.12
N SER A 13 -29.42 10.30 -17.00
CA SER A 13 -29.72 11.14 -18.15
C SER A 13 -28.43 11.58 -18.88
N PRO A 14 -28.49 11.84 -20.20
CA PRO A 14 -27.34 12.36 -20.95
C PRO A 14 -26.81 13.68 -20.40
N GLU A 15 -27.69 14.52 -19.85
CA GLU A 15 -27.35 15.82 -19.23
C GLU A 15 -26.51 15.65 -17.97
N VAL A 16 -26.90 14.73 -17.08
CA VAL A 16 -26.13 14.43 -15.86
C VAL A 16 -24.74 13.93 -16.20
N ILE A 17 -24.62 13.04 -17.18
CA ILE A 17 -23.32 12.53 -17.64
C ILE A 17 -22.49 13.65 -18.27
N SER A 18 -23.13 14.55 -19.04
CA SER A 18 -22.45 15.70 -19.65
C SER A 18 -21.91 16.67 -18.60
N ASN A 19 -22.71 17.00 -17.58
CA ASN A 19 -22.31 17.88 -16.49
C ASN A 19 -21.16 17.25 -15.68
N MET A 20 -21.21 15.93 -15.41
CA MET A 20 -20.10 15.24 -14.75
C MET A 20 -18.81 15.31 -15.55
N ARG A 21 -18.85 15.10 -16.88
CA ARG A 21 -17.65 15.21 -17.73
C ARG A 21 -17.02 16.60 -17.65
N VAL A 22 -17.85 17.65 -17.69
CA VAL A 22 -17.38 19.04 -17.59
C VAL A 22 -16.66 19.27 -16.26
N LEU A 23 -17.28 18.91 -15.13
CA LEU A 23 -16.69 19.06 -13.80
C LEU A 23 -15.35 18.30 -13.66
N MET A 24 -15.27 17.06 -14.19
CA MET A 24 -14.03 16.26 -14.14
C MET A 24 -12.90 16.86 -14.98
N THR A 25 -13.22 17.64 -16.01
CA THR A 25 -12.23 18.30 -16.87
C THR A 25 -11.85 19.71 -16.39
N GLU A 26 -12.74 20.42 -15.70
CA GLU A 26 -12.50 21.80 -15.22
C GLU A 26 -11.51 21.86 -14.04
N ASP A 27 -11.55 20.87 -13.14
CA ASP A 27 -10.60 20.75 -12.03
C ASP A 27 -9.21 20.23 -12.46
N SER A 28 -9.11 19.66 -13.67
CA SER A 28 -7.94 18.91 -14.14
C SER A 28 -6.94 19.74 -14.98
N ASN A 29 -6.95 21.07 -14.81
CA ASN A 29 -6.05 22.00 -15.52
C ASN A 29 -4.54 21.81 -15.21
N ASN A 30 -4.16 20.80 -14.41
CA ASN A 30 -2.77 20.50 -14.05
C ASN A 30 -2.42 18.98 -14.02
N ALA A 31 -3.27 18.10 -14.55
CA ALA A 31 -3.02 16.67 -14.41
C ALA A 31 -2.20 16.11 -15.59
N VAL A 32 -0.99 15.66 -15.30
CA VAL A 32 -0.07 14.90 -16.19
C VAL A 32 -0.63 13.49 -16.53
N SER A 33 -1.92 13.22 -16.30
CA SER A 33 -2.54 11.93 -16.60
C SER A 33 -3.95 12.13 -17.16
N SER A 34 -4.10 11.90 -18.47
CA SER A 34 -5.39 11.74 -19.15
C SER A 34 -5.94 10.32 -19.02
N SER A 35 -5.41 9.52 -18.08
CA SER A 35 -5.81 8.12 -17.90
C SER A 35 -6.98 7.99 -16.93
N PHE A 36 -7.98 7.20 -17.32
CA PHE A 36 -9.06 6.73 -16.43
C PHE A 36 -8.58 5.56 -15.55
N LEU A 37 -7.58 4.81 -16.02
CA LEU A 37 -7.04 3.65 -15.33
C LEU A 37 -5.87 4.08 -14.45
N LEU A 38 -5.81 3.53 -13.25
CA LEU A 38 -4.64 3.64 -12.38
C LEU A 38 -3.51 2.79 -12.97
N ASP A 39 -2.29 3.31 -12.93
CA ASP A 39 -1.11 2.59 -13.39
C ASP A 39 -0.69 1.53 -12.35
N ASP A 40 -0.23 0.36 -12.80
CA ASP A 40 0.16 -0.77 -11.94
C ASP A 40 1.34 -0.45 -11.00
N ASP A 41 2.07 0.66 -11.25
CA ASP A 41 3.18 1.14 -10.45
C ASP A 41 2.76 2.19 -9.39
N SER A 42 1.47 2.47 -9.25
CA SER A 42 0.89 3.44 -8.29
C SER A 42 0.98 2.99 -6.82
N SER A 43 1.97 2.18 -6.47
CA SER A 43 2.26 1.81 -5.08
C SER A 43 2.61 3.04 -4.25
N ILE A 44 2.13 3.09 -3.01
CA ILE A 44 2.48 4.15 -2.06
C ILE A 44 3.85 3.80 -1.46
N PRO A 45 4.90 4.62 -1.66
CA PRO A 45 6.20 4.34 -1.06
C PRO A 45 6.11 4.45 0.47
N PHE A 46 6.72 3.50 1.17
CA PHE A 46 6.85 3.54 2.63
C PHE A 46 8.30 3.86 3.02
N SER A 47 8.47 4.56 4.15
CA SER A 47 9.79 4.82 4.71
C SER A 47 10.19 3.76 5.74
N VAL A 48 11.48 3.70 6.05
CA VAL A 48 11.97 2.91 7.20
C VAL A 48 11.39 3.41 8.53
N ASP A 49 11.05 4.70 8.61
CA ASP A 49 10.43 5.30 9.78
C ASP A 49 8.96 4.87 9.93
N ASP A 50 8.27 4.53 8.84
CA ASP A 50 6.91 4.01 8.90
C ASP A 50 6.89 2.55 9.38
N LEU A 51 7.91 1.78 9.01
CA LEU A 51 8.11 0.42 9.52
C LEU A 51 8.39 0.43 11.03
N SER A 52 9.30 1.29 11.50
CA SER A 52 9.72 1.34 12.91
C SER A 52 8.58 1.69 13.86
N LYS A 53 7.60 2.50 13.43
CA LYS A 53 6.41 2.84 14.22
C LYS A 53 5.46 1.66 14.46
N SER A 54 5.46 0.68 13.56
CA SER A 54 4.55 -0.49 13.62
C SER A 54 5.22 -1.74 14.20
N MET A 55 6.54 -1.75 14.30
CA MET A 55 7.31 -2.91 14.73
C MET A 55 7.30 -3.02 16.24
N ASP A 56 7.02 -4.21 16.77
CA ASP A 56 7.22 -4.49 18.18
C ASP A 56 8.71 -4.34 18.53
N GLN A 57 8.99 -3.71 19.68
CA GLN A 57 10.35 -3.59 20.18
C GLN A 57 10.81 -4.95 20.72
N ILE A 58 11.34 -5.79 19.83
CA ILE A 58 11.86 -7.10 20.19
C ILE A 58 13.32 -6.95 20.60
N ASN A 59 13.64 -7.41 21.81
CA ASN A 59 15.01 -7.58 22.23
C ASN A 59 15.56 -8.89 21.66
N ILE A 60 16.52 -8.80 20.74
CA ILE A 60 17.13 -9.96 20.06
C ILE A 60 17.75 -10.92 21.08
N ALA A 61 18.25 -10.40 22.21
CA ALA A 61 18.81 -11.21 23.28
C ALA A 61 17.79 -12.17 23.92
N ASP A 62 16.51 -11.82 23.91
CA ASP A 62 15.44 -12.58 24.55
C ASP A 62 14.87 -13.67 23.62
N ILE A 63 15.37 -13.75 22.38
CA ILE A 63 14.99 -14.76 21.41
C ILE A 63 16.03 -15.90 21.44
N GLU A 64 15.58 -17.12 21.74
CA GLU A 64 16.45 -18.29 21.60
C GLU A 64 16.70 -18.58 20.10
N PRO A 65 17.98 -18.62 19.66
CA PRO A 65 18.29 -18.90 18.26
C PRO A 65 17.95 -20.35 17.90
N PRO A 66 17.49 -20.63 16.67
CA PRO A 66 17.21 -21.98 16.21
C PRO A 66 18.42 -22.93 16.32
N PRO A 67 18.23 -24.25 16.50
CA PRO A 67 19.34 -25.21 16.71
C PRO A 67 20.43 -25.15 15.62
N LEU A 68 20.02 -24.98 14.35
CA LEU A 68 20.95 -24.86 13.22
C LEU A 68 21.90 -23.66 13.32
N VAL A 69 21.44 -22.58 13.97
CA VAL A 69 22.24 -21.37 14.20
C VAL A 69 23.11 -21.58 15.44
N ARG A 70 22.58 -22.21 16.49
CA ARG A 70 23.30 -22.51 17.74
C ARG A 70 24.49 -23.44 17.54
N ASP A 71 24.33 -24.45 16.69
CA ASP A 71 25.35 -25.48 16.49
C ASP A 71 26.45 -25.05 15.50
N ASN A 72 26.27 -23.90 14.84
CA ASN A 72 27.24 -23.35 13.91
C ASN A 72 28.10 -22.26 14.58
N SER A 73 29.39 -22.56 14.75
CA SER A 73 30.35 -21.69 15.42
C SER A 73 30.48 -20.29 14.81
N GLY A 74 30.13 -20.11 13.53
CA GLY A 74 30.09 -18.82 12.85
C GLY A 74 29.04 -17.85 13.39
N PHE A 75 28.06 -18.34 14.15
CA PHE A 75 26.98 -17.54 14.73
C PHE A 75 27.10 -17.33 16.24
N SER A 76 28.27 -17.63 16.83
CA SER A 76 28.50 -17.47 18.28
C SER A 76 28.24 -16.02 18.78
N PHE A 77 28.35 -15.02 17.90
CA PHE A 77 28.06 -13.61 18.20
C PHE A 77 26.58 -13.31 18.50
N LEU A 78 25.66 -14.19 18.11
CA LEU A 78 24.24 -14.08 18.46
C LEU A 78 23.96 -14.56 19.90
N LEU A 79 24.88 -15.34 20.47
CA LEU A 79 24.79 -15.85 21.84
C LEU A 79 25.40 -14.90 22.87
N SER A 80 26.26 -13.96 22.45
CA SER A 80 26.78 -12.93 23.34
C SER A 80 25.66 -11.95 23.68
N ARG A 81 25.14 -12.07 24.90
CA ARG A 81 24.27 -11.06 25.53
C ARG A 81 25.06 -9.75 25.50
N ALA A 82 24.56 -8.73 24.81
CA ALA A 82 25.10 -7.39 24.94
C ALA A 82 24.86 -6.95 26.39
N GLU A 83 25.86 -7.14 27.26
CA GLU A 83 25.95 -6.42 28.53
C GLU A 83 26.07 -4.92 28.20
N SER A 84 25.27 -4.12 28.90
CA SER A 84 24.95 -2.71 28.63
C SER A 84 26.15 -1.77 28.55
#